data_AF-A0A3S2MTS8-F1
#
_entry.id   AF-A0A3S2MTS8-F1
#
_cell.length_a   1.000
_cell.length_b   1.000
_cell.length_c   1.000
_cell.angle_alpha   90.00
_cell.angle_beta   90.00
_cell.angle_gamma   90.00
#
_symmetry.space_group_name_H-M   'P 1'
#
loop_
_entity.id
_entity.type
_entity.pdbx_description
1 polymer ?
#
loop_
_entity_poly.entity_id
_entity_poly.type
_entity_poly.pdbx_seq_one_letter_code
_entity_poly.pdbx_strand_id
1 'polypeptide(L)'
;MEAPARRAAVLLLLLLALIAVHSQEEEEEEVVVPDEELQEEQQVIETWTRNVKACTCDCESADSPTRPPTVSPLVTTPSPPQGHLWTCMPECPYHRALGFESGSVTSDQISCSNQDQYNGWYSSWIPNKARLNNQGFGCAWLSKFNDQHQWIQIDLKEVGVVSGILTQGRCDADEWITKYSIQYRSVETLNWIFYKDQTGNNRVFYGNSDRSSTVQNLLRPPIVARYVRLLPLGWHTRIAMRMELLMCMNKCS
;
A
#
# COMPACT_ATOMS: atom_id res chain seq x y z
N MET A 1 32.48 -67.70 -10.00
CA MET A 1 32.03 -67.01 -8.77
C MET A 1 32.37 -65.53 -8.90
N GLU A 2 31.58 -64.73 -9.61
CA GLU A 2 31.78 -63.27 -9.77
C GLU A 2 30.42 -62.57 -9.97
N ALA A 3 29.54 -62.63 -8.97
CA ALA A 3 28.23 -61.96 -8.99
C ALA A 3 27.99 -60.95 -7.84
N PRO A 4 28.67 -60.99 -6.67
CA PRO A 4 28.36 -60.03 -5.59
C PRO A 4 29.05 -58.66 -5.77
N ALA A 5 30.18 -58.60 -6.48
CA ALA A 5 30.96 -57.36 -6.62
C ALA A 5 30.29 -56.30 -7.53
N ARG A 6 29.60 -56.73 -8.59
CA ARG A 6 28.93 -55.81 -9.54
C ARG A 6 27.69 -55.16 -8.95
N ARG A 7 26.96 -55.84 -8.06
CA ARG A 7 25.77 -55.28 -7.38
C ARG A 7 26.16 -54.27 -6.30
N ALA A 8 27.26 -54.51 -5.58
CA ALA A 8 27.80 -53.57 -4.60
C ALA A 8 28.32 -52.28 -5.27
N ALA A 9 28.98 -52.39 -6.42
CA ALA A 9 29.48 -51.24 -7.17
C ALA A 9 28.36 -50.31 -7.71
N VAL A 10 27.24 -50.88 -8.17
CA VAL A 10 26.09 -50.11 -8.66
C VAL A 10 25.35 -49.41 -7.51
N LEU A 11 25.23 -50.07 -6.35
CA LEU A 11 24.67 -49.45 -5.14
C LEU A 11 25.56 -48.33 -4.59
N LEU A 12 26.89 -48.49 -4.64
CA LEU A 12 27.83 -47.43 -4.22
C LEU A 12 27.78 -46.22 -5.16
N LEU A 13 27.65 -46.44 -6.47
CA LEU A 13 27.50 -45.37 -7.46
C LEU A 13 26.16 -44.63 -7.33
N LEU A 14 25.08 -45.34 -7.02
CA LEU A 14 23.78 -44.71 -6.75
C LEU A 14 23.77 -43.93 -5.42
N LEU A 15 24.45 -44.44 -4.40
CA LEU A 15 24.63 -43.72 -3.12
C LEU A 15 25.51 -42.47 -3.29
N LEU A 16 26.60 -42.55 -4.07
CA LEU A 16 27.43 -41.39 -4.41
C LEU A 16 26.66 -40.36 -5.25
N ALA A 17 25.79 -40.81 -6.16
CA ALA A 17 24.91 -39.91 -6.92
C ALA A 17 23.86 -39.24 -6.02
N LEU A 18 23.30 -39.95 -5.02
CA LEU A 18 22.36 -39.39 -4.05
C LEU A 18 23.02 -38.37 -3.10
N ILE A 19 24.27 -38.59 -2.71
CA ILE A 19 25.07 -37.64 -1.91
C ILE A 19 25.44 -36.40 -2.75
N ALA A 20 25.74 -36.57 -4.04
CA ALA A 20 26.02 -35.46 -4.95
C ALA A 20 24.77 -34.57 -5.20
N VAL A 21 23.57 -35.15 -5.25
CA VAL A 21 22.31 -34.39 -5.39
C VAL A 21 21.93 -33.63 -4.11
N HIS A 22 22.40 -34.08 -2.94
CA HIS A 22 22.16 -33.38 -1.66
C HIS A 22 23.19 -32.30 -1.31
N SER A 23 24.20 -32.07 -2.16
CA SER A 23 25.32 -31.15 -1.89
C SER A 23 25.37 -29.94 -2.83
N GLN A 24 24.27 -29.60 -3.52
CA GLN A 24 24.16 -28.25 -4.12
C GLN A 24 23.80 -27.26 -3.01
N GLU A 25 24.82 -26.79 -2.31
CA GLU A 25 24.79 -25.46 -1.70
C GLU A 25 24.58 -24.45 -2.84
N GLU A 26 23.58 -23.59 -2.68
CA GLU A 26 23.39 -22.40 -3.50
C GLU A 26 24.62 -21.49 -3.28
N GLU A 27 25.52 -21.43 -4.27
CA GLU A 27 26.43 -20.29 -4.40
C GLU A 27 25.56 -19.08 -4.77
N GLU A 28 25.26 -18.22 -3.78
CA GLU A 28 24.80 -16.86 -4.02
C GLU A 28 25.92 -16.13 -4.79
N GLU A 29 25.70 -15.93 -6.08
CA GLU A 29 26.52 -15.03 -6.89
C GLU A 29 26.25 -13.60 -6.40
N GLU A 30 27.12 -13.11 -5.51
CA GLU A 30 27.14 -11.73 -5.07
C GLU A 30 27.44 -10.85 -6.29
N VAL A 31 26.42 -10.16 -6.79
CA VAL A 31 26.55 -9.20 -7.89
C VAL A 31 27.41 -8.04 -7.41
N VAL A 32 28.72 -8.12 -7.66
CA VAL A 32 29.66 -7.02 -7.46
C VAL A 32 29.39 -5.98 -8.54
N VAL A 33 28.56 -5.00 -8.21
CA VAL A 33 28.30 -3.81 -9.03
C VAL A 33 29.63 -3.04 -9.18
N PRO A 34 30.11 -2.75 -10.40
CA PRO A 34 31.34 -1.99 -10.60
C PRO A 34 31.29 -0.62 -9.92
N ASP A 35 32.38 -0.20 -9.26
CA ASP A 35 32.50 1.07 -8.52
C ASP A 35 32.12 2.34 -9.33
N GLU A 36 32.06 2.26 -10.66
CA GLU A 36 31.61 3.35 -11.54
C GLU A 36 30.07 3.55 -11.53
N GLU A 37 29.27 2.48 -11.40
CA GLU A 37 27.79 2.59 -11.33
C GLU A 37 27.33 3.18 -9.98
N LEU A 38 28.03 2.87 -8.89
CA LEU A 38 27.79 3.47 -7.56
C LEU A 38 28.06 4.98 -7.53
N GLN A 39 29.05 5.45 -8.30
CA GLN A 39 29.37 6.87 -8.40
C GLN A 39 28.34 7.65 -9.23
N GLU A 40 27.80 7.05 -10.29
CA GLU A 40 26.70 7.64 -11.07
C GLU A 40 25.40 7.70 -10.24
N GLU A 41 25.06 6.65 -9.49
CA GLU A 41 23.90 6.67 -8.59
C GLU A 41 24.05 7.72 -7.48
N GLN A 42 25.24 7.86 -6.87
CA GLN A 42 25.49 8.91 -5.86
C GLN A 42 25.44 10.32 -6.45
N GLN A 43 25.98 10.55 -7.66
CA GLN A 43 25.83 11.85 -8.32
C GLN A 43 24.38 12.17 -8.67
N VAL A 44 23.60 11.19 -9.12
CA VAL A 44 22.17 11.40 -9.42
C VAL A 44 21.39 11.68 -8.13
N ILE A 45 21.67 10.97 -7.03
CA ILE A 45 21.08 11.22 -5.71
C ILE A 45 21.47 12.60 -5.18
N GLU A 46 22.74 12.99 -5.22
CA GLU A 46 23.19 14.33 -4.76
C GLU A 46 22.58 15.46 -5.60
N THR A 47 22.45 15.26 -6.92
CA THR A 47 21.84 16.25 -7.83
C THR A 47 20.33 16.36 -7.58
N TRP A 48 19.65 15.26 -7.25
CA TRP A 48 18.25 15.28 -6.83
C TRP A 48 18.07 15.89 -5.44
N THR A 49 18.97 15.60 -4.49
CA THR A 49 18.92 16.15 -3.12
C THR A 49 19.19 17.66 -3.10
N ARG A 50 19.95 18.17 -4.07
CA ARG A 50 20.18 19.63 -4.28
C ARG A 50 18.97 20.33 -4.90
N ASN A 51 18.17 19.62 -5.71
CA ASN A 51 17.00 20.16 -6.41
C ASN A 51 15.69 19.96 -5.64
N VAL A 52 15.66 19.00 -4.72
CA VAL A 52 14.64 18.88 -3.68
C VAL A 52 15.09 19.75 -2.51
N LYS A 53 14.63 21.01 -2.48
CA LYS A 53 14.58 21.76 -1.21
C LYS A 53 13.71 20.95 -0.25
N ALA A 54 14.36 20.08 0.53
CA ALA A 54 13.79 19.52 1.73
C ALA A 54 13.48 20.69 2.65
N CYS A 55 12.20 20.97 2.87
CA CYS A 55 11.78 21.91 3.89
C CYS A 55 12.20 21.34 5.25
N THR A 56 13.34 21.79 5.75
CA THR A 56 13.78 21.59 7.12
C THR A 56 12.93 22.53 7.99
N CYS A 57 12.01 21.97 8.77
CA CYS A 57 11.30 22.75 9.78
C CYS A 57 12.07 22.62 11.09
N ASP A 58 12.87 23.64 11.40
CA ASP A 58 13.36 23.89 12.76
C ASP A 58 12.19 24.33 13.63
N CYS A 59 11.86 23.51 14.63
CA CYS A 59 10.89 23.86 15.67
C CYS A 59 11.66 24.39 16.89
N GLU A 60 12.02 25.67 16.89
CA GLU A 60 12.37 26.38 18.13
C GLU A 60 11.13 27.04 18.74
N SER A 61 10.90 26.68 19.99
CA SER A 61 9.84 27.11 20.89
C SER A 61 9.74 28.64 21.01
N ALA A 62 8.57 29.21 20.70
CA ALA A 62 8.28 30.60 21.00
C ALA A 62 7.67 30.72 22.40
N ASP A 63 8.50 31.21 23.32
CA ASP A 63 8.21 31.62 24.68
C ASP A 63 7.14 32.73 24.72
N SER A 64 6.29 32.70 25.76
CA SER A 64 5.28 33.75 26.01
C SER A 64 5.95 35.04 26.50
N PRO A 65 5.35 36.21 26.21
CA PRO A 65 5.27 37.20 27.29
C PRO A 65 3.92 37.91 27.37
N THR A 66 3.39 37.92 28.59
CA THR A 66 2.22 38.66 29.07
C THR A 66 2.61 40.12 29.37
N ARG A 67 2.00 41.12 28.71
CA ARG A 67 1.86 42.52 29.23
C ARG A 67 0.67 43.27 28.57
N PRO A 68 -0.04 44.17 29.28
CA PRO A 68 -1.44 44.55 28.96
C PRO A 68 -1.54 45.81 28.06
N PRO A 69 -2.75 46.23 27.63
CA PRO A 69 -2.94 47.04 26.43
C PRO A 69 -2.84 48.54 26.69
N THR A 70 -2.43 49.29 25.66
CA THR A 70 -2.58 50.75 25.57
C THR A 70 -3.23 51.09 24.22
N VAL A 71 -4.08 52.11 24.23
CA VAL A 71 -5.19 52.39 23.31
C VAL A 71 -4.80 53.34 22.16
N SER A 72 -5.42 53.12 20.98
CA SER A 72 -5.62 54.01 19.81
C SER A 72 -4.50 54.18 18.75
N PRO A 73 -4.82 54.58 17.49
CA PRO A 73 -6.05 54.41 16.70
C PRO A 73 -5.82 53.78 15.30
N LEU A 74 -6.95 53.55 14.61
CA LEU A 74 -7.12 52.97 13.28
C LEU A 74 -6.21 53.61 12.19
N VAL A 75 -5.37 52.79 11.55
CA VAL A 75 -4.75 53.08 10.25
C VAL A 75 -4.98 51.89 9.33
N THR A 76 -5.76 52.13 8.29
CA THR A 76 -6.06 51.19 7.21
C THR A 76 -4.86 51.13 6.28
N THR A 77 -4.12 50.02 6.30
CA THR A 77 -3.12 49.68 5.27
C THR A 77 -3.44 48.31 4.72
N PRO A 78 -3.52 48.14 3.38
CA PRO A 78 -3.81 46.84 2.78
C PRO A 78 -2.63 45.90 3.03
N SER A 79 -2.89 44.79 3.73
CA SER A 79 -1.92 43.71 3.91
C SER A 79 -1.50 43.15 2.54
N PRO A 80 -0.21 42.93 2.28
CA PRO A 80 0.23 42.26 1.06
C PRO A 80 -0.30 40.81 1.07
N PRO A 81 -0.66 40.24 -0.10
CA PRO A 81 -1.20 38.90 -0.17
C PRO A 81 -0.12 37.94 0.32
N GLN A 82 -0.34 37.30 1.46
CA GLN A 82 0.54 36.23 1.92
C GLN A 82 0.39 35.09 0.92
N GLY A 83 1.43 34.95 0.10
CA GLY A 83 1.58 33.87 -0.85
C GLY A 83 1.35 32.55 -0.15
N HIS A 84 0.56 31.71 -0.80
CA HIS A 84 0.29 30.33 -0.41
C HIS A 84 1.61 29.59 -0.18
N LEU A 85 1.98 29.51 1.09
CA LEU A 85 2.92 28.55 1.61
C LEU A 85 2.32 27.18 1.30
N TRP A 86 2.99 26.39 0.46
CA TRP A 86 2.71 24.97 0.27
C TRP A 86 2.95 24.26 1.59
N THR A 87 1.98 24.41 2.48
CA THR A 87 1.98 23.81 3.80
C THR A 87 1.72 22.34 3.52
N CYS A 88 2.71 21.47 3.74
CA CYS A 88 2.48 20.03 3.80
C CYS A 88 1.27 19.84 4.71
N MET A 89 0.12 19.40 4.18
CA MET A 89 -1.07 19.15 5.00
C MET A 89 -0.79 17.88 5.80
N PRO A 90 -0.54 17.98 7.12
CA PRO A 90 -0.30 16.80 7.93
C PRO A 90 -1.60 16.00 8.10
N GLU A 91 -2.75 16.69 8.05
CA GLU A 91 -4.08 16.14 8.23
C GLU A 91 -5.07 16.74 7.22
N CYS A 92 -5.88 15.87 6.64
CA CYS A 92 -6.90 16.25 5.67
C CYS A 92 -8.12 16.84 6.40
N PRO A 93 -8.50 18.10 6.14
CA PRO A 93 -9.64 18.72 6.80
C PRO A 93 -10.97 18.07 6.38
N TYR A 94 -11.04 17.56 5.15
CA TYR A 94 -12.19 16.84 4.61
C TYR A 94 -11.77 15.55 3.91
N HIS A 95 -12.55 14.50 4.17
CA HIS A 95 -12.43 13.20 3.54
C HIS A 95 -13.59 13.05 2.56
N ARG A 96 -13.29 12.77 1.30
CA ARG A 96 -14.31 12.46 0.28
C ARG A 96 -14.11 11.04 -0.21
N ALA A 97 -15.18 10.26 -0.25
CA ALA A 97 -15.17 8.96 -0.89
C ALA A 97 -14.81 9.10 -2.38
N LEU A 98 -13.87 8.28 -2.86
CA LEU A 98 -13.44 8.27 -4.26
C LEU A 98 -14.62 7.94 -5.18
N GLY A 99 -15.56 7.13 -4.69
CA GLY A 99 -16.80 6.81 -5.37
C GLY A 99 -16.89 5.35 -5.80
N PHE A 100 -16.45 4.41 -4.96
CA PHE A 100 -16.77 3.00 -5.15
C PHE A 100 -18.27 2.78 -4.97
N GLU A 101 -18.87 3.36 -3.93
CA GLU A 101 -20.31 3.32 -3.68
C GLU A 101 -21.10 4.16 -4.70
N SER A 102 -20.63 5.38 -5.02
CA SER A 102 -21.30 6.25 -6.00
C SER A 102 -21.14 5.82 -7.46
N GLY A 103 -20.31 4.79 -7.71
CA GLY A 103 -20.04 4.26 -9.05
C GLY A 103 -19.15 5.12 -9.93
N SER A 104 -18.48 6.13 -9.36
CA SER A 104 -17.50 6.96 -10.06
C SER A 104 -16.24 6.17 -10.45
N VAL A 105 -15.90 5.14 -9.67
CA VAL A 105 -14.80 4.21 -9.99
C VAL A 105 -15.29 3.15 -10.99
N THR A 106 -14.64 3.09 -12.16
CA THR A 106 -14.96 2.08 -13.19
C THR A 106 -14.36 0.73 -12.81
N SER A 107 -14.94 -0.36 -13.32
CA SER A 107 -14.43 -1.72 -13.07
C SER A 107 -12.96 -1.88 -13.46
N ASP A 108 -12.55 -1.20 -14.52
CA ASP A 108 -11.22 -1.31 -15.11
C ASP A 108 -10.13 -0.70 -14.21
N GLN A 109 -10.54 0.15 -13.27
CA GLN A 109 -9.66 0.73 -12.26
C GLN A 109 -9.37 -0.24 -11.12
N ILE A 110 -10.11 -1.35 -11.00
CA ILE A 110 -9.96 -2.29 -9.89
C ILE A 110 -9.41 -3.60 -10.45
N SER A 111 -8.19 -3.93 -10.06
CA SER A 111 -7.50 -5.16 -10.45
C SER A 111 -7.21 -6.01 -9.21
N CYS A 112 -7.05 -7.31 -9.36
CA CYS A 112 -6.68 -8.18 -8.25
C CYS A 112 -5.68 -9.25 -8.66
N SER A 113 -5.08 -9.89 -7.66
CA SER A 113 -4.29 -11.09 -7.84
C SER A 113 -5.14 -12.21 -8.43
N ASN A 114 -4.55 -12.95 -9.38
CA ASN A 114 -5.19 -14.09 -10.04
C ASN A 114 -6.49 -13.76 -10.80
N GLN A 115 -6.55 -12.61 -11.48
CA GLN A 115 -7.69 -12.18 -12.29
C GLN A 115 -8.18 -13.25 -13.28
N ASP A 116 -7.28 -14.02 -13.87
CA ASP A 116 -7.60 -15.04 -14.88
C ASP A 116 -8.30 -16.29 -14.29
N GLN A 117 -8.33 -16.42 -12.97
CA GLN A 117 -8.90 -17.57 -12.28
C GLN A 117 -10.31 -17.34 -11.73
N TYR A 118 -10.92 -16.18 -11.99
CA TYR A 118 -12.31 -15.85 -11.64
C TYR A 118 -13.31 -16.50 -12.61
N ASN A 119 -13.26 -17.82 -12.71
CA ASN A 119 -14.15 -18.64 -13.55
C ASN A 119 -15.12 -19.46 -12.69
N GLY A 120 -16.31 -19.75 -13.22
CA GLY A 120 -17.34 -20.56 -12.55
C GLY A 120 -18.01 -19.83 -11.39
N TRP A 121 -18.02 -20.44 -10.20
CA TRP A 121 -18.61 -19.82 -9.00
C TRP A 121 -17.96 -18.44 -8.71
N TYR A 122 -16.63 -18.36 -8.72
CA TYR A 122 -15.89 -17.12 -8.43
C TYR A 122 -16.20 -15.94 -9.37
N SER A 123 -16.80 -16.17 -10.54
CA SER A 123 -17.22 -15.09 -11.46
C SER A 123 -18.25 -14.14 -10.86
N SER A 124 -18.94 -14.52 -9.78
CA SER A 124 -19.81 -13.60 -9.04
C SER A 124 -19.04 -12.69 -8.06
N TRP A 125 -17.82 -13.08 -7.66
CA TRP A 125 -16.99 -12.38 -6.66
C TRP A 125 -15.79 -11.66 -7.29
N ILE A 126 -16.04 -10.97 -8.40
CA ILE A 126 -15.03 -10.19 -9.13
C ILE A 126 -14.56 -8.96 -8.33
N PRO A 127 -13.34 -8.44 -8.59
CA PRO A 127 -12.84 -7.24 -7.92
C PRO A 127 -13.76 -6.02 -8.08
N ASN A 128 -14.48 -5.91 -9.20
CA ASN A 128 -15.45 -4.83 -9.40
C ASN A 128 -16.59 -4.82 -8.35
N LYS A 129 -16.85 -5.95 -7.70
CA LYS A 129 -17.85 -6.06 -6.64
C LYS A 129 -17.30 -5.71 -5.25
N ALA A 130 -16.00 -5.43 -5.12
CA ALA A 130 -15.34 -4.97 -3.89
C ALA A 130 -15.74 -3.54 -3.46
N ARG A 131 -16.92 -3.07 -3.85
CA ARG A 131 -17.41 -1.72 -3.53
C ARG A 131 -18.03 -1.73 -2.14
N LEU A 132 -17.77 -0.70 -1.36
CA LEU A 132 -18.37 -0.53 -0.03
C LEU A 132 -19.89 -0.53 -0.13
N ASN A 133 -20.56 -1.13 0.87
CA ASN A 133 -22.02 -1.27 0.94
C ASN A 133 -22.69 -1.99 -0.24
N ASN A 134 -21.92 -2.58 -1.15
CA ASN A 134 -22.50 -3.40 -2.21
C ASN A 134 -23.22 -4.60 -1.60
N GLN A 135 -24.47 -4.82 -2.00
CA GLN A 135 -25.36 -5.86 -1.49
C GLN A 135 -25.91 -6.69 -2.66
N GLY A 136 -26.22 -7.97 -2.39
CA GLY A 136 -26.74 -8.91 -3.38
C GLY A 136 -25.80 -10.09 -3.64
N PHE A 137 -26.10 -10.86 -4.70
CA PHE A 137 -25.30 -12.03 -5.06
C PHE A 137 -23.92 -11.57 -5.58
N GLY A 138 -22.84 -12.00 -4.94
CA GLY A 138 -21.48 -11.55 -5.29
C GLY A 138 -21.18 -10.14 -4.79
N CYS A 139 -21.37 -9.88 -3.51
CA CYS A 139 -21.24 -8.55 -2.89
C CYS A 139 -19.81 -8.16 -2.46
N ALA A 140 -18.81 -8.99 -2.67
CA ALA A 140 -17.44 -8.71 -2.26
C ALA A 140 -16.46 -9.32 -3.25
N TRP A 141 -15.21 -8.84 -3.21
CA TRP A 141 -14.11 -9.58 -3.81
C TRP A 141 -13.74 -10.75 -2.92
N LEU A 142 -13.56 -11.92 -3.53
CA LEU A 142 -13.18 -13.15 -2.85
C LEU A 142 -11.92 -13.69 -3.51
N SER A 143 -10.85 -13.85 -2.73
CA SER A 143 -9.66 -14.50 -3.25
C SER A 143 -9.90 -16.00 -3.39
N LYS A 144 -9.42 -16.58 -4.49
CA LYS A 144 -9.45 -18.05 -4.70
C LYS A 144 -8.49 -18.77 -3.76
N PHE A 145 -7.30 -18.19 -3.57
CA PHE A 145 -6.27 -18.69 -2.69
C PHE A 145 -6.12 -17.78 -1.48
N ASN A 146 -5.86 -18.39 -0.33
CA ASN A 146 -5.70 -17.68 0.94
C ASN A 146 -4.21 -17.59 1.25
N ASP A 147 -3.50 -16.72 0.53
CA ASP A 147 -2.06 -16.50 0.71
C ASP A 147 -1.79 -15.03 1.04
N GLN A 148 -0.64 -14.77 1.65
CA GLN A 148 -0.17 -13.40 1.92
C GLN A 148 0.33 -12.67 0.65
N HIS A 149 0.44 -13.39 -0.47
CA HIS A 149 0.80 -12.83 -1.79
C HIS A 149 -0.40 -12.33 -2.58
N GLN A 150 -1.61 -12.46 -2.04
CA GLN A 150 -2.81 -11.92 -2.69
C GLN A 150 -2.87 -10.41 -2.51
N TRP A 151 -3.42 -9.73 -3.49
CA TRP A 151 -3.55 -8.29 -3.45
C TRP A 151 -4.74 -7.82 -4.27
N ILE A 152 -5.25 -6.66 -3.87
CA ILE A 152 -6.22 -5.90 -4.67
C ILE A 152 -5.64 -4.52 -4.93
N GLN A 153 -5.72 -4.09 -6.17
CA GLN A 153 -5.12 -2.86 -6.68
C GLN A 153 -6.21 -1.94 -7.22
N ILE A 154 -6.05 -0.66 -6.91
CA ILE A 154 -6.90 0.43 -7.37
C ILE A 154 -6.03 1.39 -8.17
N ASP A 155 -6.42 1.66 -9.42
CA ASP A 155 -5.87 2.73 -10.25
C ASP A 155 -6.78 3.96 -10.19
N LEU A 156 -6.27 5.04 -9.61
CA LEU A 156 -6.95 6.33 -9.52
C LEU A 156 -7.04 7.06 -10.87
N LYS A 157 -6.36 6.58 -11.93
CA LYS A 157 -6.12 7.22 -13.23
C LYS A 157 -5.26 8.47 -13.17
N GLU A 158 -5.41 9.28 -12.12
CA GLU A 158 -4.61 10.45 -11.82
C GLU A 158 -3.91 10.33 -10.46
N VAL A 159 -2.82 11.06 -10.27
CA VAL A 159 -2.12 11.11 -8.98
C VAL A 159 -2.99 11.90 -8.01
N GLY A 160 -3.41 11.26 -6.93
CA GLY A 160 -4.25 11.88 -5.92
C GLY A 160 -3.74 11.66 -4.50
N VAL A 161 -4.30 12.42 -3.57
CA VAL A 161 -3.97 12.32 -2.14
C VAL A 161 -4.99 11.45 -1.44
N VAL A 162 -4.59 10.24 -1.04
CA VAL A 162 -5.43 9.29 -0.30
C VAL A 162 -5.22 9.53 1.19
N SER A 163 -6.31 9.83 1.88
CA SER A 163 -6.35 10.16 3.30
C SER A 163 -6.86 9.01 4.17
N GLY A 164 -7.57 8.05 3.60
CA GLY A 164 -8.17 6.97 4.35
C GLY A 164 -8.61 5.80 3.48
N ILE A 165 -8.86 4.67 4.13
CA ILE A 165 -9.47 3.49 3.52
C ILE A 165 -10.57 3.00 4.46
N LEU A 166 -11.73 2.73 3.88
CA LEU A 166 -12.82 2.01 4.54
C LEU A 166 -12.78 0.56 4.06
N THR A 167 -12.89 -0.39 4.98
CA THR A 167 -12.96 -1.81 4.67
C THR A 167 -14.21 -2.44 5.29
N GLN A 168 -14.79 -3.42 4.61
CA GLN A 168 -15.99 -4.13 5.04
C GLN A 168 -15.88 -5.61 4.64
N GLY A 169 -16.43 -6.51 5.47
CA GLY A 169 -16.43 -7.95 5.18
C GLY A 169 -17.40 -8.36 4.07
N ARG A 170 -17.54 -9.65 3.80
CA ARG A 170 -18.50 -10.19 2.83
C ARG A 170 -19.94 -10.09 3.36
N CYS A 171 -20.93 -9.85 2.50
CA CYS A 171 -22.34 -9.76 2.96
C CYS A 171 -23.02 -11.12 3.19
N ASP A 172 -22.56 -12.15 2.49
CA ASP A 172 -23.24 -13.45 2.35
C ASP A 172 -22.70 -14.53 3.31
N ALA A 173 -21.43 -14.44 3.69
CA ALA A 173 -20.78 -15.39 4.59
C ALA A 173 -19.87 -14.67 5.59
N ASP A 174 -19.56 -15.35 6.69
CA ASP A 174 -18.69 -14.86 7.77
C ASP A 174 -17.20 -14.94 7.38
N GLU A 175 -16.85 -14.17 6.33
CA GLU A 175 -15.52 -14.07 5.74
C GLU A 175 -15.10 -12.59 5.66
N TRP A 176 -13.91 -12.29 6.17
CA TRP A 176 -13.35 -10.93 6.17
C TRP A 176 -11.84 -10.93 6.36
N ILE A 177 -11.20 -9.82 5.99
CA ILE A 177 -9.80 -9.56 6.32
C ILE A 177 -9.67 -8.99 7.74
N THR A 178 -8.71 -9.48 8.52
CA THR A 178 -8.47 -9.03 9.91
C THR A 178 -7.27 -8.09 9.99
N LYS A 179 -6.27 -8.29 9.13
CA LYS A 179 -5.07 -7.44 9.05
C LYS A 179 -4.66 -7.26 7.60
N TYR A 180 -4.15 -6.09 7.27
CA TYR A 180 -3.63 -5.81 5.93
C TYR A 180 -2.51 -4.77 5.97
N SER A 181 -1.67 -4.80 4.94
CA SER A 181 -0.68 -3.75 4.67
C SER A 181 -1.06 -3.02 3.39
N ILE A 182 -0.53 -1.81 3.25
CA ILE A 182 -0.77 -0.96 2.09
C ILE A 182 0.56 -0.77 1.37
N GLN A 183 0.53 -1.00 0.06
CA GLN A 183 1.55 -0.57 -0.87
C GLN A 183 0.97 0.50 -1.77
N TYR A 184 1.81 1.43 -2.19
CA TYR A 184 1.38 2.48 -3.10
C TYR A 184 2.48 2.81 -4.10
N ARG A 185 2.06 3.42 -5.21
CA ARG A 185 2.93 3.81 -6.30
C ARG A 185 2.35 5.00 -7.04
N SER A 186 3.17 6.00 -7.35
CA SER A 186 2.78 7.20 -8.09
C SER A 186 2.91 7.03 -9.60
N VAL A 187 3.98 6.38 -10.06
CA VAL A 187 4.31 6.18 -11.48
C VAL A 187 4.50 4.69 -11.77
N GLU A 188 3.98 4.20 -12.90
CA GLU A 188 4.02 2.78 -13.25
C GLU A 188 5.44 2.19 -13.37
N THR A 189 6.42 3.01 -13.72
CA THR A 189 7.83 2.60 -13.84
C THR A 189 8.55 2.46 -12.49
N LEU A 190 7.96 2.95 -11.41
CA LEU A 190 8.56 2.89 -10.08
C LEU A 190 8.23 1.57 -9.37
N ASN A 191 9.04 1.25 -8.36
CA ASN A 191 8.79 0.12 -7.46
C ASN A 191 7.63 0.42 -6.49
N TRP A 192 7.02 -0.64 -5.97
CA TRP A 192 5.99 -0.53 -4.95
C TRP A 192 6.59 -0.12 -3.61
N ILE A 193 6.03 0.92 -2.99
CA ILE A 193 6.48 1.43 -1.70
C ILE A 193 5.50 0.97 -0.63
N PHE A 194 6.00 0.36 0.44
CA PHE A 194 5.19 0.04 1.60
C PHE A 194 4.86 1.30 2.40
N TYR A 195 3.62 1.37 2.89
CA TYR A 195 3.22 2.44 3.80
C TYR A 195 3.95 2.32 5.14
N LYS A 196 4.70 3.37 5.46
CA LYS A 196 5.47 3.49 6.69
C LYS A 196 4.74 4.40 7.68
N ASP A 197 4.79 4.02 8.94
CA ASP A 197 4.30 4.84 10.03
C ASP A 197 5.27 5.99 10.35
N GLN A 198 4.88 6.90 11.25
CA GLN A 198 5.73 8.00 11.74
C GLN A 198 7.06 7.51 12.35
N THR A 199 7.10 6.25 12.82
CA THR A 199 8.32 5.62 13.35
C THR A 199 9.20 4.98 12.27
N GLY A 200 8.83 5.07 10.99
CA GLY A 200 9.58 4.49 9.86
C GLY A 200 9.35 2.99 9.62
N ASN A 201 8.56 2.32 10.45
CA ASN A 201 8.24 0.89 10.31
C ASN A 201 7.05 0.66 9.38
N ASN A 202 7.00 -0.52 8.74
CA ASN A 202 5.84 -0.94 7.94
C ASN A 202 4.58 -0.96 8.81
N ARG A 203 3.60 -0.12 8.45
CA ARG A 203 2.35 -0.03 9.20
C ARG A 203 1.43 -1.17 8.78
N VAL A 204 0.93 -1.90 9.77
CA VAL A 204 -0.14 -2.88 9.60
C VAL A 204 -1.45 -2.27 10.08
N PHE A 205 -2.49 -2.37 9.25
CA PHE A 205 -3.82 -1.91 9.58
C PHE A 205 -4.68 -3.07 10.07
N TYR A 206 -5.54 -2.76 11.03
CA TYR A 206 -6.56 -3.68 11.50
C TYR A 206 -7.78 -3.54 10.60
N GLY A 207 -8.20 -4.66 10.02
CA GLY A 207 -9.37 -4.75 9.17
C GLY A 207 -10.63 -4.95 9.98
N ASN A 208 -11.48 -5.85 9.51
CA ASN A 208 -12.81 -6.09 10.05
C ASN A 208 -12.77 -7.17 11.12
N SER A 209 -13.73 -7.09 12.05
CA SER A 209 -14.01 -8.14 13.03
C SER A 209 -15.32 -8.87 12.74
N ASP A 210 -16.15 -8.32 11.85
CA ASP A 210 -17.45 -8.85 11.46
C ASP A 210 -17.66 -8.75 9.94
N ARG A 211 -18.69 -9.42 9.45
CA ARG A 211 -19.08 -9.45 8.03
C ARG A 211 -19.67 -8.13 7.51
N SER A 212 -20.38 -7.37 8.34
CA SER A 212 -21.17 -6.19 7.93
C SER A 212 -20.61 -4.86 8.44
N SER A 213 -19.86 -4.89 9.55
CA SER A 213 -19.29 -3.69 10.17
C SER A 213 -18.27 -3.06 9.22
N THR A 214 -18.38 -1.76 8.96
CA THR A 214 -17.39 -0.99 8.19
C THR A 214 -16.34 -0.45 9.15
N VAL A 215 -15.07 -0.70 8.85
CA VAL A 215 -13.93 -0.20 9.63
C VAL A 215 -13.23 0.89 8.84
N GLN A 216 -12.96 2.01 9.49
CA GLN A 216 -12.26 3.15 8.91
C GLN A 216 -10.83 3.23 9.40
N ASN A 217 -9.90 3.19 8.45
CA ASN A 217 -8.48 3.35 8.69
C ASN A 217 -7.98 4.61 7.99
N LEU A 218 -7.71 5.66 8.77
CA LEU A 218 -7.12 6.90 8.26
C LEU A 218 -5.59 6.74 8.12
N LEU A 219 -5.04 7.22 7.00
CA LEU A 219 -3.60 7.26 6.78
C LEU A 219 -3.05 8.58 7.32
N ARG A 220 -2.09 8.50 8.25
CA ARG A 220 -1.34 9.64 8.79
C ARG A 220 0.17 9.31 8.77
N PRO A 221 0.94 9.83 7.81
CA PRO A 221 0.58 10.87 6.83
C PRO A 221 -0.32 10.35 5.69
N PRO A 222 -1.07 11.24 5.01
CA PRO A 222 -1.78 10.90 3.78
C PRO A 222 -0.78 10.53 2.67
N ILE A 223 -1.17 9.62 1.78
CA ILE A 223 -0.29 9.13 0.70
C ILE A 223 -0.62 9.84 -0.61
N VAL A 224 0.42 10.20 -1.37
CA VAL A 224 0.28 10.72 -2.73
C VAL A 224 0.58 9.58 -3.70
N ALA A 225 -0.46 9.03 -4.33
CA ALA A 225 -0.33 7.86 -5.17
C ALA A 225 -1.34 7.88 -6.32
N ARG A 226 -1.03 7.14 -7.38
CA ARG A 226 -1.97 6.83 -8.47
C ARG A 226 -2.46 5.39 -8.35
N TYR A 227 -1.55 4.48 -8.00
CA TYR A 227 -1.86 3.08 -7.76
C TYR A 227 -1.78 2.79 -6.28
N VAL A 228 -2.85 2.22 -5.73
CA VAL A 228 -2.89 1.78 -4.34
C VAL A 228 -3.15 0.28 -4.35
N ARG A 229 -2.34 -0.46 -3.59
CA ARG A 229 -2.43 -1.91 -3.47
C ARG A 229 -2.62 -2.28 -2.00
N LEU A 230 -3.63 -3.09 -1.72
CA LEU A 230 -3.87 -3.64 -0.40
C LEU A 230 -3.47 -5.11 -0.38
N LEU A 231 -2.70 -5.47 0.63
CA LEU A 231 -2.20 -6.83 0.83
C LEU A 231 -2.78 -7.38 2.14
N PRO A 232 -3.76 -8.30 2.09
CA PRO A 232 -4.24 -8.99 3.27
C PRO A 232 -3.12 -9.81 3.92
N LEU A 233 -2.87 -9.55 5.20
CA LEU A 233 -1.88 -10.28 6.02
C LEU A 233 -2.55 -11.33 6.91
N GLY A 234 -3.83 -11.12 7.24
CA GLY A 234 -4.63 -12.06 8.02
C GLY A 234 -6.11 -11.96 7.64
N TRP A 235 -6.82 -13.08 7.74
CA TRP A 235 -8.21 -13.21 7.34
C TRP A 235 -8.93 -14.25 8.22
N HIS A 236 -10.25 -14.19 8.21
CA HIS A 236 -11.13 -15.15 8.85
C HIS A 236 -11.81 -16.00 7.78
N THR A 237 -11.60 -17.32 7.82
CA THR A 237 -12.11 -18.33 6.85
C THR A 237 -11.55 -18.17 5.43
N ARG A 238 -11.82 -17.03 4.76
CA ARG A 238 -11.28 -16.69 3.43
C ARG A 238 -11.00 -15.20 3.32
N ILE A 239 -10.12 -14.83 2.39
CA ILE A 239 -9.88 -13.43 2.04
C ILE A 239 -11.10 -12.93 1.27
N ALA A 240 -11.95 -12.18 1.96
CA ALA A 240 -13.04 -11.44 1.35
C ALA A 240 -13.06 -10.01 1.86
N MET A 241 -13.27 -9.05 0.96
CA MET A 241 -13.43 -7.66 1.35
C MET A 241 -14.21 -6.83 0.34
N ARG A 242 -14.82 -5.78 0.89
CA ARG A 242 -15.32 -4.58 0.22
C ARG A 242 -14.51 -3.40 0.73
N MET A 243 -14.33 -2.39 -0.09
CA MET A 243 -13.59 -1.20 0.32
C MET A 243 -14.05 0.06 -0.40
N GLU A 244 -13.67 1.19 0.18
CA GLU A 244 -13.80 2.53 -0.38
C GLU A 244 -12.55 3.31 -0.02
N LEU A 245 -11.97 4.00 -1.00
CA LEU A 245 -10.85 4.91 -0.75
C LEU A 245 -11.40 6.29 -0.39
N LEU A 246 -10.78 6.94 0.59
CA LEU A 246 -11.04 8.31 0.96
C LEU A 246 -9.92 9.20 0.42
N MET A 247 -10.31 10.22 -0.34
CA MET A 247 -9.44 11.25 -0.87
C MET A 247 -9.44 12.45 0.06
N CYS A 248 -8.28 13.08 0.16
CA CYS A 248 -8.12 14.38 0.80
C CYS A 248 -8.69 15.46 -0.12
N MET A 249 -9.56 16.32 0.40
CA MET A 249 -9.94 17.54 -0.29
C MET A 249 -9.60 18.77 0.55
N ASN A 250 -9.08 19.79 -0.12
CA ASN A 250 -8.96 21.11 0.47
C ASN A 250 -10.34 21.74 0.50
N LYS A 251 -10.63 22.60 1.48
CA LYS A 251 -11.79 23.49 1.37
C LYS A 251 -11.63 24.28 0.08
N CYS A 252 -12.53 24.09 -0.89
CA CYS A 252 -12.70 25.06 -1.95
C CYS A 252 -13.18 26.35 -1.28
N SER A 253 -12.37 27.41 -1.35
CA SER A 253 -12.81 28.77 -1.08
C SER A 253 -13.54 29.34 -2.28
#